data_AF-A0A965U2N8-F1
#
_entry.id   AF-A0A965U2N8-F1
#
_cell.length_a   1.000
_cell.length_b   1.000
_cell.length_c   1.000
_cell.angle_alpha   90.00
_cell.angle_beta   90.00
_cell.angle_gamma   90.00
#
_symmetry.space_group_name_H-M   'P 1'
#
loop_
_entity.id
_entity.type
_entity.pdbx_description
1 polymer ?
#
loop_
_entity_poly.entity_id
_entity_poly.type
_entity_poly.pdbx_seq_one_letter_code
_entity_poly.pdbx_strand_id
1 'polypeptide(L)' 'MVTRVRCEVYSRCVGYIRPVSQWNPGKAQEFLDRKVFKVK' A
#
# COMPACT_ATOMS: atom_id res chain seq x y z
N MET A 1 15.55 26.32 8.85
CA MET A 1 14.22 25.75 8.55
C MET A 1 14.43 24.34 8.03
N VAL A 2 13.70 23.34 8.54
CA VAL A 2 13.82 21.95 8.06
C VAL A 2 12.68 21.68 7.07
N THR A 3 13.03 21.42 5.81
CA THR A 3 12.06 21.07 4.77
C THR A 3 11.74 19.58 4.84
N ARG A 4 10.46 19.22 5.00
CA ARG A 4 10.03 17.81 5.00
C ARG A 4 9.76 17.35 3.57
N VAL A 5 10.31 16.19 3.22
CA VAL A 5 10.05 15.53 1.94
C VAL A 5 8.94 14.50 2.12
N ARG A 6 8.04 14.39 1.13
CA ARG A 6 6.97 13.39 1.14
C ARG A 6 7.55 12.01 0.83
N CYS A 7 7.28 11.04 1.68
CA CYS A 7 7.67 9.66 1.41
C CYS A 7 6.74 9.01 0.38
N GLU A 8 7.31 8.29 -0.57
CA GLU A 8 6.56 7.41 -1.45
C GLU A 8 6.30 6.08 -0.75
N VAL A 9 5.03 5.70 -0.67
CA VAL A 9 4.61 4.47 -0.01
C VAL A 9 4.32 3.42 -1.05
N TYR A 10 4.95 2.26 -0.88
CA TYR A 10 4.85 1.14 -1.79
C TYR A 10 4.23 -0.07 -1.08
N SER A 11 3.49 -0.88 -1.83
CA SER A 11 2.86 -2.09 -1.31
C SER A 11 2.93 -3.24 -2.32
N ARG A 12 2.91 -4.47 -1.80
CA ARG A 12 2.94 -5.70 -2.60
C ARG A 12 1.53 -6.08 -3.03
N CYS A 13 1.31 -6.07 -4.34
CA CYS A 13 0.02 -6.41 -4.93
C CYS A 13 -0.10 -7.92 -5.18
N VAL A 14 0.46 -8.42 -6.29
CA VAL A 14 0.43 -9.84 -6.71
C VAL A 14 1.82 -10.24 -7.21
N GLY A 15 2.78 -10.31 -6.28
CA GLY A 15 4.16 -10.70 -6.60
C GLY A 15 5.13 -9.56 -6.95
N TYR A 16 4.64 -8.34 -7.21
CA TYR A 16 5.47 -7.15 -7.41
C TYR A 16 5.04 -5.98 -6.52
N ILE A 17 5.91 -4.98 -6.42
CA ILE A 17 5.71 -3.78 -5.61
C ILE A 17 5.18 -2.65 -6.51
N ARG A 18 4.10 -1.99 -6.08
CA ARG A 18 3.49 -0.83 -6.76
C ARG A 18 3.32 0.33 -5.78
N PRO A 19 3.49 1.59 -6.21
CA PRO A 19 3.19 2.74 -5.35
C PRO A 19 1.70 2.79 -5.02
N VAL A 20 1.39 3.02 -3.75
CA VAL A 20 0.01 3.06 -3.23
C VAL A 20 -0.76 4.25 -3.81
N SER A 21 -0.07 5.32 -4.17
CA SER A 21 -0.66 6.49 -4.84
C SER A 21 -1.29 6.18 -6.21
N GLN A 22 -0.94 5.04 -6.83
CA GLN A 22 -1.45 4.64 -8.15
C GLN A 22 -2.48 3.51 -8.08
N TRP A 23 -3.08 3.27 -6.92
CA TRP A 23 -4.13 2.26 -6.79
C TRP A 23 -5.43 2.73 -7.45
N ASN A 24 -6.07 1.83 -8.18
CA ASN A 24 -7.44 2.04 -8.63
C ASN A 24 -8.43 1.68 -7.48
N PRO A 25 -9.70 2.09 -7.56
CA PRO A 25 -10.68 1.80 -6.51
C PRO A 25 -10.83 0.30 -6.20
N GLY A 26 -10.79 -0.56 -7.23
CA GLY A 26 -10.89 -2.01 -7.05
C GLY A 26 -9.72 -2.61 -6.27
N LYS A 27 -8.47 -2.18 -6.54
CA LYS A 27 -7.29 -2.65 -5.80
C LYS A 27 -7.31 -2.19 -4.35
N ALA A 28 -7.81 -0.98 -4.10
CA ALA A 28 -8.00 -0.46 -2.76
C ALA A 28 -9.01 -1.31 -1.98
N GLN A 29 -10.16 -1.63 -2.58
CA GLN A 29 -11.15 -2.52 -1.98
C GLN A 29 -10.58 -3.94 -1.73
N GLU A 30 -9.91 -4.53 -2.72
CA GLU A 30 -9.26 -5.84 -2.58
C GLU A 30 -8.25 -5.84 -1.42
N PHE A 31 -7.48 -4.75 -1.24
CA PHE A 31 -6.55 -4.64 -0.13
C PHE A 31 -7.26 -4.57 1.24
N LEU A 32 -8.38 -3.85 1.34
CA LEU A 32 -9.19 -3.78 2.56
C LEU A 32 -9.80 -5.15 2.92
N ASP A 33 -10.18 -5.94 1.92
CA ASP A 33 -10.77 -7.26 2.11
C ASP A 33 -9.73 -8.34 2.49
N ARG A 34 -8.42 -8.03 2.46
CA ARG A 34 -7.35 -8.97 2.83
C ARG A 34 -7.43 -9.33 4.31
N LYS A 35 -7.44 -10.63 4.61
CA LYS A 35 -7.33 -11.14 5.97
C LYS A 35 -5.86 -11.35 6.33
N VAL A 36 -5.41 -10.65 7.37
CA VAL A 36 -4.05 -10.81 7.91
C VAL A 36 -4.02 -11.93 8.94
N PHE A 37 -2.95 -12.70 8.93
CA PHE A 37 -2.68 -13.63 10.03
C PHE A 37 -2.28 -12.82 11.26
N LYS A 38 -2.90 -13.10 12.41
CA LYS A 38 -2.40 -12.60 13.69
C LYS A 38 -1.20 -13.46 14.08
N VAL A 39 -0.02 -12.87 14.11
CA VAL A 39 1.15 -13.49 14.72
C VAL A 39 0.91 -13.54 16.23
N LYS A 40 1.07 -14.71 16.85
CA LYS A 40 1.00 -14.91 18.30
C LYS A 40 2.27 -14.42 18.97
#